data_AF-A0A9P4PRN3-F1
#
_entry.id   AF-A0A9P4PRN3-F1
#
_cell.length_a   1.000
_cell.length_b   1.000
_cell.length_c   1.000
_cell.angle_alpha   90.00
_cell.angle_beta   90.00
_cell.angle_gamma   90.00
#
_symmetry.space_group_name_H-M   'P 1'
#
loop_
_entity.id
_entity.type
_entity.pdbx_description
1 polymer ?
#
loop_
_entity_poly.entity_id
_entity_poly.type
_entity_poly.pdbx_seq_one_letter_code
_entity_poly.pdbx_strand_id
1 'polypeptide(L)'
;MKPIHLATIFSTLMLGSQACKCLVDGRVNAGATKRCCVSLNGAFVNGNDCNAHSISEKLSNFSKCCNHVGLFSDCKFPREAESEGQGEAEESHVDGGFVA
;
A
#
# COMPACT_ATOMS: atom_id res chain seq x y z
N MET A 1 -20.57 14.65 -36.52
CA MET A 1 -21.38 14.98 -35.32
C MET A 1 -21.14 13.83 -34.34
N LYS A 2 -20.39 14.04 -33.26
CA LYS A 2 -19.87 12.97 -32.38
C LYS A 2 -20.72 12.88 -31.11
N PRO A 3 -21.28 11.72 -30.75
CA PRO A 3 -21.71 11.49 -29.38
C PRO A 3 -20.47 11.10 -28.57
N ILE A 4 -20.03 12.02 -27.71
CA ILE A 4 -19.05 11.75 -26.65
C ILE A 4 -19.81 11.00 -25.56
N HIS A 5 -19.75 9.67 -25.59
CA HIS A 5 -20.20 8.86 -24.46
C HIS A 5 -19.25 9.11 -23.29
N LEU A 6 -19.71 9.87 -22.29
CA LEU A 6 -19.09 9.95 -20.97
C LEU A 6 -19.08 8.54 -20.35
N ALA A 7 -17.98 7.81 -20.53
CA ALA A 7 -17.69 6.63 -19.74
C ALA A 7 -16.98 7.07 -18.46
N THR A 8 -17.73 7.23 -17.37
CA THR A 8 -17.18 7.46 -16.03
C THR A 8 -16.44 6.20 -15.59
N ILE A 9 -15.11 6.20 -15.72
CA ILE A 9 -14.26 5.12 -15.23
C ILE A 9 -14.13 5.28 -13.71
N PHE A 10 -14.92 4.52 -12.95
CA PHE A 10 -14.79 4.44 -11.50
C PHE A 10 -13.64 3.47 -11.19
N SER A 11 -12.40 3.98 -11.11
CA SER A 11 -11.26 3.18 -10.66
C SER A 11 -11.37 2.94 -9.16
N THR A 12 -11.91 1.79 -8.76
CA THR A 12 -11.87 1.32 -7.39
C THR A 12 -10.44 0.90 -7.04
N LEU A 13 -9.68 1.84 -6.47
CA LEU A 13 -8.37 1.58 -5.91
C LEU A 13 -8.56 0.72 -4.65
N MET A 14 -8.61 -0.61 -4.84
CA MET A 14 -8.59 -1.58 -3.75
C MET A 14 -7.19 -1.57 -3.11
N LEU A 15 -6.91 -0.55 -2.30
CA LEU A 15 -5.73 -0.55 -1.44
C LEU A 15 -5.90 -1.65 -0.40
N GLY A 16 -5.12 -2.71 -0.57
CA GLY A 16 -5.19 -3.93 0.24
C GLY A 16 -5.25 -3.64 1.73
N SER A 17 -6.26 -4.22 2.38
CA SER A 17 -6.39 -4.29 3.83
C SER A 17 -5.38 -5.29 4.40
N GLN A 18 -4.10 -4.94 4.32
CA GLN A 18 -3.00 -5.73 4.87
C GLN A 18 -2.71 -5.15 6.25
N ALA A 19 -2.83 -5.95 7.31
CA ALA A 19 -2.52 -5.50 8.66
C ALA A 19 -1.05 -5.05 8.78
N CYS A 20 -0.80 -3.91 9.43
CA CYS A 20 0.51 -3.28 9.54
C CYS A 20 1.35 -3.86 10.67
N LYS A 21 2.63 -4.04 10.40
CA LYS A 21 3.65 -4.55 11.31
C LYS A 21 4.94 -3.75 11.19
N CYS A 22 5.59 -3.53 12.33
CA CYS A 22 6.99 -3.13 12.35
C CYS A 22 7.88 -4.37 12.20
N LEU A 23 8.90 -4.26 11.35
CA LEU A 23 9.87 -5.30 11.02
C LEU A 23 11.28 -4.87 11.44
N VAL A 24 12.05 -5.82 11.98
CA VAL A 24 13.49 -5.71 12.30
C VAL A 24 14.20 -6.85 11.57
N ASP A 25 15.14 -6.55 10.68
CA ASP A 25 15.85 -7.57 9.88
C ASP A 25 14.90 -8.61 9.22
N GLY A 26 13.76 -8.14 8.68
CA GLY A 26 12.73 -8.97 8.06
C GLY A 26 11.85 -9.78 9.03
N ARG A 27 12.07 -9.66 10.35
CA ARG A 27 11.27 -10.32 11.39
C ARG A 27 10.27 -9.36 12.01
N VAL A 28 9.08 -9.87 12.34
CA VAL A 28 8.04 -9.07 13.00
C VAL A 28 8.45 -8.70 14.42
N ASN A 29 8.43 -7.41 14.73
CA ASN A 29 8.57 -6.90 16.08
C ASN A 29 7.19 -6.56 16.66
N ALA A 30 6.51 -7.57 17.22
CA ALA A 30 5.15 -7.43 17.76
C ALA A 30 5.06 -6.36 18.87
N GLY A 31 6.13 -6.18 19.66
CA GLY A 31 6.18 -5.17 20.71
C GLY A 31 6.12 -3.74 20.14
N ALA A 32 6.92 -3.47 19.11
CA ALA A 32 6.88 -2.19 18.40
C ALA A 32 5.56 -2.00 17.65
N THR A 33 5.08 -3.03 16.93
CA THR A 33 3.77 -2.99 16.25
C THR A 33 2.66 -2.61 17.22
N LYS A 34 2.58 -3.26 18.40
CA LYS A 34 1.56 -2.98 19.40
C LYS A 34 1.65 -1.55 19.91
N ARG A 35 2.85 -1.07 20.27
CA ARG A 35 3.06 0.31 20.75
C ARG A 35 2.62 1.34 19.71
N CYS A 36 3.07 1.18 18.47
CA CYS A 36 2.73 2.08 17.37
C CYS A 36 1.23 2.03 17.04
N CYS A 37 0.62 0.84 17.06
CA CYS A 37 -0.80 0.68 16.81
C CYS A 37 -1.66 1.38 17.88
N VAL A 38 -1.37 1.14 19.16
CA VAL A 38 -2.11 1.73 20.28
C VAL A 38 -1.93 3.24 20.33
N SER A 39 -0.73 3.75 20.05
CA SER A 39 -0.46 5.20 20.01
C SER A 39 -1.27 5.94 18.95
N LEU A 40 -1.77 5.23 17.93
CA LEU A 40 -2.59 5.78 16.86
C LEU A 40 -4.08 5.49 17.04
N ASN A 41 -4.47 4.90 18.18
CA ASN A 41 -5.80 4.39 18.47
C ASN A 41 -6.25 3.30 17.48
N GLY A 42 -5.32 2.51 16.96
CA GLY A 42 -5.58 1.36 16.10
C GLY A 42 -5.99 0.11 16.87
N ALA A 43 -6.61 -0.85 16.16
CA ALA A 43 -6.96 -2.15 16.71
C ALA A 43 -5.81 -3.15 16.50
N PHE A 44 -5.19 -3.61 17.59
CA PHE A 44 -4.18 -4.67 17.54
C PHE A 44 -4.86 -6.04 17.53
N VAL A 45 -4.60 -6.84 16.49
CA VAL A 45 -5.24 -8.13 16.23
C VAL A 45 -4.17 -9.24 16.09
N ASN A 46 -4.58 -10.51 16.10
CA ASN A 46 -3.74 -11.69 15.86
C ASN A 46 -2.44 -11.82 16.69
N GLY A 47 -2.24 -11.00 17.73
CA GLY A 47 -1.06 -11.02 18.59
C GLY A 47 0.19 -10.32 18.02
N ASN A 48 0.16 -9.88 16.76
CA ASN A 48 1.29 -9.23 16.09
C ASN A 48 0.89 -8.23 14.98
N ASP A 49 -0.40 -8.02 14.75
CA ASP A 49 -0.96 -7.25 13.64
C ASP A 49 -1.59 -5.95 14.12
N CYS A 50 -1.37 -4.84 13.43
CA CYS A 50 -2.23 -3.67 13.55
C CYS A 50 -3.25 -3.65 12.41
N ASN A 51 -4.55 -3.62 12.72
CA ASN A 51 -5.58 -3.54 11.70
C ASN A 51 -5.45 -2.22 10.92
N ALA A 52 -5.02 -2.31 9.67
CA ALA A 52 -4.80 -1.15 8.80
C ALA A 52 -6.07 -0.34 8.55
N HIS A 53 -7.25 -0.97 8.60
CA HIS A 53 -8.52 -0.26 8.48
C HIS A 53 -8.76 0.67 9.67
N SER A 54 -8.37 0.25 10.89
CA SER A 54 -8.50 1.08 12.10
C SER A 54 -7.53 2.27 12.13
N ILE A 55 -6.53 2.30 11.25
CA ILE A 55 -5.52 3.36 11.14
C ILE A 55 -5.33 3.84 9.71
N SER A 56 -6.35 3.71 8.86
CA SER A 56 -6.25 3.98 7.42
C SER A 56 -5.80 5.40 7.10
N GLU A 57 -6.28 6.38 7.87
CA GLU A 57 -5.88 7.80 7.77
C GLU A 57 -4.53 8.10 8.44
N LYS A 58 -3.95 7.11 9.15
CA LYS A 58 -2.74 7.24 9.98
C LYS A 58 -1.63 6.27 9.58
N LEU A 59 -1.72 5.62 8.42
CA LEU A 59 -0.71 4.66 7.95
C LEU A 59 0.70 5.29 7.84
N SER A 60 0.79 6.54 7.38
CA SER A 60 2.04 7.30 7.35
C SER A 60 2.60 7.54 8.76
N ASN A 61 1.74 7.77 9.75
CA ASN A 61 2.15 7.92 11.15
C ASN A 61 2.61 6.59 11.75
N PHE A 62 1.98 5.48 11.38
CA PHE A 62 2.41 4.14 11.79
C PHE A 62 3.81 3.84 11.26
N SER A 63 4.07 4.13 9.98
CA SER A 63 5.40 3.97 9.39
C SER A 63 6.45 4.85 10.05
N LYS A 64 6.12 6.12 10.34
CA LYS A 64 7.00 7.03 11.10
C LYS A 64 7.30 6.48 12.50
N CYS A 65 6.31 5.90 13.17
CA CYS A 65 6.51 5.30 14.49
C CYS A 65 7.48 4.11 14.44
N CYS A 66 7.34 3.20 13.47
CA CYS A 66 8.32 2.13 13.29
C CYS A 66 9.71 2.71 12.99
N ASN A 67 9.83 3.69 12.10
CA ASN A 67 11.12 4.31 11.75
C ASN A 67 11.78 5.01 12.94
N HIS A 68 11.00 5.65 13.82
CA HIS A 68 11.53 6.34 15.00
C HIS A 68 12.26 5.38 15.96
N VAL A 69 11.84 4.11 16.01
CA VAL A 69 12.50 3.06 16.80
C VAL A 69 13.49 2.24 15.97
N GLY A 70 13.87 2.70 14.78
CA GLY A 70 14.83 2.05 13.88
C GLY A 70 14.27 0.84 13.12
N LEU A 71 12.94 0.75 12.98
CA LEU A 71 12.24 -0.39 12.36
C LEU A 71 11.54 0.00 11.06
N PHE A 72 11.34 -0.97 10.17
CA PHE A 72 10.61 -0.80 8.92
C PHE A 72 9.13 -1.12 9.09
N SER A 73 8.22 -0.48 8.37
CA SER A 73 6.78 -0.81 8.37
C SER A 73 6.41 -1.54 7.09
N ASP A 74 5.73 -2.70 7.17
CA ASP A 74 5.30 -3.45 5.98
C ASP A 74 4.09 -2.85 5.25
N CYS A 75 3.34 -1.95 5.90
CA CYS A 75 2.27 -1.21 5.27
C CYS A 75 2.78 -0.19 4.24
N LYS A 76 2.39 -0.37 2.98
CA LYS A 76 2.52 0.66 1.93
C LYS A 76 1.44 1.71 2.15
N PHE A 77 1.88 2.94 2.43
CA PHE A 77 1.06 4.14 2.28
C PHE A 77 1.50 4.84 0.99
N PRO A 78 0.58 5.50 0.26
CA PRO A 78 1.01 6.38 -0.82
C PRO A 78 1.89 7.45 -0.18
N ARG A 79 3.20 7.36 -0.42
CA ARG A 79 4.07 8.52 -0.25
C ARG A 79 3.60 9.49 -1.34
N GLU A 80 3.23 10.71 -0.96
CA GLU A 80 3.10 11.76 -1.97
C GLU A 80 4.39 11.74 -2.77
N ALA A 81 4.26 11.49 -4.06
CA ALA A 81 5.32 11.02 -4.94
C ALA A 81 6.64 11.77 -4.71
N GLU A 82 7.64 11.07 -4.17
CA GLU A 82 8.97 11.26 -4.72
C GLU A 82 8.88 10.81 -6.17
N SER A 83 8.80 11.82 -7.05
CA SER A 83 8.65 11.72 -8.49
C SER A 83 9.88 11.04 -9.09
N GLU A 84 9.99 9.73 -8.93
CA GLU A 84 10.90 8.90 -9.71
C GLU A 84 10.16 8.46 -10.97
N GLY A 85 10.36 9.23 -12.03
CA GLY A 85 9.99 8.80 -13.37
C GLY A 85 10.88 7.64 -13.80
N GLN A 86 10.28 6.47 -14.01
CA GLN A 86 10.68 5.42 -14.94
C GLN A 86 9.35 4.94 -15.55
N GLY A 87 9.02 5.18 -16.82
CA GLY A 87 9.88 4.95 -17.98
C GLY A 87 9.77 3.48 -18.36
N GLU A 88 8.96 3.21 -19.39
CA GLU A 88 9.02 2.12 -20.41
C GLU A 88 9.09 0.64 -19.94
N ALA A 89 8.59 -0.37 -20.65
CA ALA A 89 8.07 -0.56 -22.00
C ALA A 89 6.92 -1.60 -21.91
N GLU A 90 5.78 -1.40 -22.56
CA GLU A 90 5.47 -1.96 -23.89
C GLU A 90 5.77 -3.47 -23.98
N GLU A 91 4.71 -4.29 -23.96
CA GLU A 91 4.76 -5.60 -24.60
C GLU A 91 3.71 -5.63 -25.72
N SER A 92 4.18 -5.28 -26.91
CA SER A 92 3.51 -5.50 -28.17
C SER A 92 3.43 -7.01 -28.44
N HIS A 93 2.26 -7.62 -28.27
CA HIS A 93 2.02 -8.94 -28.85
C HIS A 93 1.62 -8.77 -30.32
N VAL A 94 2.64 -8.79 -31.18
CA VAL A 94 2.54 -8.98 -32.63
C VAL A 94 2.80 -10.45 -32.91
N ASP A 95 1.89 -11.12 -33.61
CA ASP A 95 2.14 -11.87 -34.86
C ASP A 95 0.84 -12.61 -35.24
N GLY A 96 0.16 -12.26 -36.34
CA GLY A 96 0.32 -12.95 -37.63
C GLY A 96 -0.86 -13.92 -37.79
N GLY A 97 -1.65 -13.97 -38.85
CA GLY A 97 -1.41 -13.71 -40.26
C GLY A 97 -2.00 -14.91 -41.04
N PHE A 98 -2.64 -14.62 -42.16
CA PHE A 98 -2.88 -15.54 -43.29
C PHE A 98 -4.14 -16.45 -43.29
N VAL A 99 -4.45 -16.83 -44.53
CA VAL A 99 -5.76 -17.01 -45.20
C VAL A 99 -6.31 -18.44 -45.17
N ALA A 100 -7.61 -18.57 -45.46
CA ALA A 100 -8.17 -19.37 -46.55
C ALA A 100 -9.62 -18.98 -46.80
#